data_AF-A0A212QMI3-F1
#
_entry.id   AF-A0A212QMI3-F1
#
_cell.length_a   1.000
_cell.length_b   1.000
_cell.length_c   1.000
_cell.angle_alpha   90.00
_cell.angle_beta   90.00
_cell.angle_gamma   90.00
#
_symmetry.space_group_name_H-M   'P 1'
#
loop_
_entity.id
_entity.type
_entity.pdbx_description
1 polymer ?
#
loop_
_entity_poly.entity_id
_entity_poly.type
_entity_poly.pdbx_seq_one_letter_code
_entity_poly.pdbx_strand_id
1 'polypeptide(L)'
;MNAAASEAASGSNRPTQQQISSGYFGSSRATLDAVLAGGGVVNTLSYLTSADIELIQKATGITIKDGLYYNSNGDQVGNQSDSQGHLTEPGMQAAYDLAQTLSDLRVTGGPHGDASLQNGRAITADDLEAYLDYYAKQNDKPSYLSAVNTIKQAEALLFQKN
;
A
#
# COMPACT_ATOMS: atom_id res chain seq x y z
N MET A 1 41.45 -25.30 -26.13
CA MET A 1 40.85 -25.37 -24.79
C MET A 1 40.88 -23.98 -24.18
N ASN A 2 39.73 -23.39 -23.92
CA ASN A 2 39.52 -22.47 -22.79
C ASN A 2 38.02 -22.25 -22.67
N ALA A 3 37.40 -23.00 -21.76
CA ALA A 3 36.03 -22.81 -21.35
C ALA A 3 35.97 -21.50 -20.56
N ALA A 4 35.25 -20.51 -21.08
CA ALA A 4 34.79 -19.39 -20.29
C ALA A 4 33.79 -19.95 -19.28
N ALA A 5 34.22 -20.09 -18.03
CA ALA A 5 33.33 -20.36 -16.93
C ALA A 5 32.39 -19.15 -16.80
N SER A 6 31.15 -19.35 -17.23
CA SER A 6 30.02 -18.52 -16.85
C SER A 6 29.89 -18.62 -15.33
N GLU A 7 30.45 -17.65 -14.61
CA GLU A 7 30.11 -17.43 -13.21
C GLU A 7 28.61 -17.13 -13.14
N ALA A 8 27.84 -18.17 -12.82
CA ALA A 8 26.51 -18.00 -12.31
C ALA A 8 26.62 -17.07 -11.10
N ALA A 9 26.16 -15.83 -11.26
CA ALA A 9 25.98 -14.92 -10.16
C ALA A 9 24.98 -15.58 -9.20
N SER A 10 25.51 -16.27 -8.18
CA SER A 10 24.80 -16.58 -6.96
C SER A 10 24.37 -15.26 -6.36
N GLY A 11 23.19 -14.77 -6.79
CA GLY A 11 22.58 -13.57 -6.28
C GLY A 11 22.43 -13.72 -4.78
N SER A 12 23.15 -12.88 -4.04
CA SER A 12 22.99 -12.78 -2.60
C SER A 12 21.51 -12.55 -2.29
N ASN A 13 20.84 -13.53 -1.69
CA ASN A 13 19.48 -13.44 -1.14
C ASN A 13 19.37 -12.45 0.05
N ARG A 14 20.37 -11.59 0.27
CA ARG A 14 20.33 -10.55 1.30
C ARG A 14 19.65 -9.30 0.75
N PRO A 15 18.67 -8.72 1.46
CA PRO A 15 18.04 -7.48 1.04
C PRO A 15 19.07 -6.36 0.95
N THR A 16 18.93 -5.52 -0.07
CA THR A 16 19.77 -4.33 -0.23
C THR A 16 19.47 -3.32 0.87
N GLN A 17 20.43 -2.44 1.19
CA GLN A 17 20.21 -1.38 2.19
C GLN A 17 19.03 -0.47 1.82
N GLN A 18 18.85 -0.20 0.52
CA GLN A 18 17.71 0.58 0.02
C GLN A 18 16.38 -0.10 0.34
N GLN A 19 16.27 -1.41 0.14
CA GLN A 19 15.06 -2.17 0.47
C GLN A 19 14.77 -2.15 1.96
N ILE A 20 15.79 -2.26 2.82
CA ILE A 20 15.58 -2.16 4.27
C ILE A 20 15.10 -0.75 4.63
N SER A 21 15.74 0.30 4.11
CA SER A 21 15.43 1.69 4.47
C SER A 21 14.04 2.14 3.99
N SER A 22 13.56 1.63 2.86
CA SER A 22 12.23 1.97 2.32
C SER A 22 11.12 1.02 2.76
N GLY A 23 11.45 0.02 3.59
CA GLY A 23 10.51 -1.04 3.97
C GLY A 23 10.06 -1.90 2.78
N TYR A 24 10.96 -2.11 1.81
CA TYR A 24 10.82 -2.86 0.57
C TYR A 24 10.02 -2.18 -0.55
N PHE A 25 9.76 -0.88 -0.43
CA PHE A 25 9.08 -0.11 -1.48
C PHE A 25 9.81 -0.24 -2.82
N GLY A 26 9.04 -0.52 -3.89
CA GLY A 26 9.57 -0.77 -5.24
C GLY A 26 10.15 -2.18 -5.46
N SER A 27 10.13 -3.06 -4.46
CA SER A 27 10.54 -4.46 -4.63
C SER A 27 9.48 -5.26 -5.39
N SER A 28 9.90 -6.35 -6.03
CA SER A 28 8.98 -7.27 -6.69
C SER A 28 8.08 -8.00 -5.68
N ARG A 29 6.87 -8.39 -6.11
CA ARG A 29 5.93 -9.15 -5.29
C ARG A 29 6.55 -10.42 -4.68
N ALA A 30 7.31 -11.17 -5.49
CA ALA A 30 8.04 -12.35 -5.02
C ALA A 30 9.03 -12.04 -3.89
N THR A 31 9.66 -10.85 -3.90
CA THR A 31 10.55 -10.41 -2.82
C THR A 31 9.74 -10.13 -1.55
N LEU A 32 8.61 -9.42 -1.67
CA LEU A 32 7.75 -9.10 -0.53
C LEU A 32 7.20 -10.38 0.12
N ASP A 33 6.71 -11.32 -0.68
CA ASP A 33 6.18 -12.59 -0.22
C ASP A 33 7.28 -13.43 0.46
N ALA A 34 8.51 -13.42 -0.06
CA ALA A 34 9.65 -14.10 0.56
C ALA A 34 10.04 -13.48 1.92
N VAL A 35 9.97 -12.15 2.06
CA VAL A 35 10.21 -11.45 3.34
C VAL A 35 9.17 -11.84 4.37
N LEU A 36 7.89 -11.84 4.00
CA LEU A 36 6.80 -12.25 4.88
C LEU A 36 6.90 -13.73 5.27
N ALA A 37 7.20 -14.62 4.32
CA ALA A 37 7.40 -16.04 4.59
C ALA A 37 8.58 -16.30 5.54
N GLY A 38 9.58 -15.42 5.53
CA GLY A 38 10.70 -15.42 6.47
C GLY A 38 10.39 -14.80 7.85
N GLY A 39 9.15 -14.36 8.11
CA GLY A 39 8.76 -13.68 9.35
C GLY A 39 9.16 -12.21 9.42
N GLY A 40 9.59 -11.62 8.30
CA GLY A 40 9.89 -10.19 8.20
C GLY A 40 8.64 -9.32 8.13
N VAL A 41 8.85 -8.00 8.18
CA VAL A 41 7.80 -7.00 8.02
C VAL A 41 8.09 -6.19 6.76
N VAL A 42 7.04 -5.97 5.96
CA VAL A 42 7.09 -5.11 4.77
C VAL A 42 6.19 -3.90 4.98
N ASN A 43 6.60 -2.75 4.44
CA ASN A 43 5.76 -1.57 4.44
C ASN A 43 4.54 -1.81 3.55
N THR A 44 3.34 -1.48 4.05
CA THR A 44 2.06 -1.53 3.32
C THR A 44 2.15 -0.89 1.93
N LEU A 45 2.86 0.23 1.80
CA LEU A 45 3.05 0.93 0.53
C LEU A 45 3.77 0.07 -0.53
N SER A 46 4.50 -0.96 -0.12
CA SER A 46 5.28 -1.82 -1.04
C SER A 46 4.39 -2.72 -1.89
N TYR A 47 3.17 -3.02 -1.46
CA TYR A 47 2.20 -3.80 -2.26
C TYR A 47 1.46 -2.97 -3.29
N LEU A 48 1.60 -1.64 -3.22
CA LEU A 48 0.82 -0.71 -4.02
C LEU A 48 1.48 -0.46 -5.37
N THR A 49 0.64 -0.33 -6.40
CA THR A 49 1.06 0.12 -7.73
C THR A 49 1.19 1.64 -7.76
N SER A 50 1.85 2.19 -8.78
CA SER A 50 1.94 3.64 -8.96
C SER A 50 0.56 4.30 -9.05
N ALA A 51 -0.43 3.63 -9.65
CA ALA A 51 -1.80 4.14 -9.74
C ALA A 51 -2.49 4.22 -8.37
N ASP A 52 -2.23 3.24 -7.49
CA ASP A 52 -2.73 3.25 -6.11
C ASP A 52 -2.12 4.39 -5.30
N ILE A 53 -0.80 4.61 -5.46
CA ILE A 53 -0.09 5.73 -4.84
C ILE A 53 -0.67 7.07 -5.33
N GLU A 54 -0.89 7.25 -6.64
CA GLU A 54 -1.54 8.44 -7.16
C GLU A 54 -2.93 8.67 -6.59
N LEU A 55 -3.73 7.60 -6.43
CA LEU A 55 -5.06 7.68 -5.85
C LEU A 55 -5.01 8.18 -4.41
N ILE A 56 -4.10 7.65 -3.58
CA ILE A 56 -3.92 8.09 -2.20
C ILE A 56 -3.55 9.57 -2.14
N GLN A 57 -2.56 9.98 -2.94
CA GLN A 57 -2.09 11.37 -2.92
C GLN A 57 -3.20 12.34 -3.35
N LYS A 58 -4.01 11.97 -4.35
CA LYS A 58 -5.14 12.80 -4.81
C LYS A 58 -6.29 12.85 -3.80
N ALA A 59 -6.58 11.74 -3.13
CA ALA A 59 -7.67 11.69 -2.15
C ALA A 59 -7.33 12.46 -0.86
N THR A 60 -6.04 12.52 -0.49
CA THR A 60 -5.65 12.96 0.87
C THR A 60 -4.76 14.19 0.91
N GLY A 61 -4.13 14.56 -0.20
CA GLY A 61 -3.18 15.67 -0.27
C GLY A 61 -1.78 15.36 0.30
N ILE A 62 -1.57 14.16 0.85
CA ILE A 62 -0.25 13.68 1.28
C ILE A 62 0.57 13.31 0.05
N THR A 63 1.86 13.59 0.07
CA THR A 63 2.80 13.10 -0.94
C THR A 63 3.46 11.81 -0.47
N ILE A 64 3.61 10.83 -1.35
CA ILE A 64 4.26 9.55 -1.06
C ILE A 64 5.44 9.38 -2.00
N LYS A 65 6.62 9.18 -1.42
CA LYS A 65 7.86 8.98 -2.18
C LYS A 65 8.79 8.04 -1.44
N ASP A 66 9.42 7.11 -2.17
CA ASP A 66 10.41 6.18 -1.63
C ASP A 66 9.94 5.39 -0.39
N GLY A 67 8.64 5.06 -0.32
CA GLY A 67 8.04 4.34 0.81
C GLY A 67 7.73 5.21 2.03
N LEU A 68 7.82 6.53 1.92
CA LEU A 68 7.63 7.49 3.01
C LEU A 68 6.54 8.51 2.66
N TYR A 69 5.94 9.09 3.70
CA TYR A 69 4.90 10.10 3.60
C TYR A 69 5.48 11.49 3.84
N TYR A 70 4.98 12.48 3.10
CA TYR A 70 5.41 13.87 3.15
C TYR A 70 4.18 14.79 3.17
N ASN A 71 4.23 15.86 3.97
CA ASN A 71 3.19 16.89 3.95
C ASN A 71 3.33 17.82 2.73
N SER A 72 2.42 18.78 2.60
CA SER A 72 2.40 19.76 1.50
C SER A 72 3.61 20.71 1.48
N ASN A 73 4.33 20.84 2.60
CA ASN A 73 5.56 21.63 2.68
C ASN A 73 6.80 20.84 2.24
N GLY A 74 6.65 19.54 1.97
CA GLY A 74 7.74 18.63 1.60
C GLY A 74 8.48 18.05 2.80
N ASP A 75 7.99 18.26 4.03
CA ASP A 75 8.58 17.65 5.21
C ASP A 75 8.13 16.20 5.32
N GLN A 76 9.07 15.30 5.62
CA GLN A 76 8.74 13.91 5.90
C GLN A 76 7.89 13.85 7.16
N VAL A 77 6.70 13.28 7.05
CA VAL A 77 5.79 13.07 8.17
C VAL A 77 5.89 11.63 8.64
N GLY A 78 6.19 11.47 9.93
CA GLY A 78 6.24 10.16 10.59
C GLY A 78 4.88 9.79 11.20
N ASN A 79 4.84 8.63 11.84
CA ASN A 79 3.67 8.16 12.58
C ASN A 79 3.56 8.86 13.95
N GLN A 80 3.62 10.20 13.97
CA GLN A 80 3.39 10.98 15.18
C GLN A 80 1.88 10.97 15.45
N SER A 81 1.50 10.38 16.57
CA SER A 81 0.12 10.33 17.02
C SER A 81 -0.11 11.26 18.20
N ASP A 82 -1.30 11.84 18.29
CA ASP A 82 -1.77 12.50 19.50
C ASP A 82 -2.04 11.48 20.63
N SER A 83 -2.46 11.97 21.80
CA SER A 83 -2.81 11.12 22.95
C SER A 83 -4.01 10.19 22.71
N GLN A 84 -4.75 10.38 21.62
CA GLN A 84 -5.89 9.56 21.20
C GLN A 84 -5.48 8.53 20.13
N GLY A 85 -4.22 8.57 19.68
CA GLY A 85 -3.69 7.68 18.65
C GLY A 85 -3.85 8.20 17.23
N HIS A 86 -4.43 9.39 17.03
CA HIS A 86 -4.63 9.95 15.69
C HIS A 86 -3.34 10.56 15.16
N LEU A 87 -3.04 10.32 13.88
CA LEU A 87 -1.92 10.96 13.22
C LEU A 87 -2.13 12.48 13.19
N THR A 88 -1.12 13.23 13.66
CA THR A 88 -1.24 14.67 13.90
C THR A 88 -1.24 15.53 12.64
N GLU A 89 -0.84 14.95 11.51
CA GLU A 89 -0.72 15.65 10.23
C GLU A 89 -2.04 15.56 9.44
N PRO A 90 -2.58 16.70 8.94
CA PRO A 90 -3.79 16.72 8.14
C PRO A 90 -3.69 15.76 6.95
N GLY A 91 -4.71 14.91 6.77
CA GLY A 91 -4.76 13.92 5.68
C GLY A 91 -3.90 12.68 5.92
N MET A 92 -3.03 12.64 6.94
CA MET A 92 -2.13 11.50 7.16
C MET A 92 -2.88 10.24 7.63
N GLN A 93 -3.83 10.39 8.55
CA GLN A 93 -4.69 9.25 8.95
C GLN A 93 -5.46 8.71 7.74
N ALA A 94 -6.02 9.60 6.92
CA ALA A 94 -6.72 9.22 5.70
C ALA A 94 -5.80 8.49 4.71
N ALA A 95 -4.57 8.97 4.52
CA ALA A 95 -3.59 8.36 3.63
C ALA A 95 -3.20 6.96 4.10
N TYR A 96 -2.99 6.81 5.41
CA TYR A 96 -2.70 5.52 6.03
C TYR A 96 -3.86 4.54 5.89
N ASP A 97 -5.09 4.97 6.21
CA ASP A 97 -6.30 4.14 6.14
C ASP A 97 -6.55 3.66 4.70
N LEU A 98 -6.37 4.54 3.71
CA LEU A 98 -6.51 4.19 2.30
C LEU A 98 -5.36 3.28 1.83
N ALA A 99 -4.12 3.53 2.24
CA ALA A 99 -3.00 2.64 1.92
C ALA A 99 -3.20 1.22 2.46
N GLN A 100 -3.71 1.08 3.69
CA GLN A 100 -4.07 -0.22 4.26
C GLN A 100 -5.17 -0.90 3.43
N THR A 101 -6.24 -0.18 3.10
CA THR A 101 -7.34 -0.71 2.29
C THR A 101 -6.86 -1.22 0.93
N LEU A 102 -6.08 -0.41 0.20
CA LEU A 102 -5.57 -0.81 -1.11
C LEU A 102 -4.58 -1.97 -0.98
N SER A 103 -3.74 -1.99 0.06
CA SER A 103 -2.83 -3.10 0.31
C SER A 103 -3.58 -4.39 0.61
N ASP A 104 -4.64 -4.35 1.41
CA ASP A 104 -5.47 -5.51 1.71
C ASP A 104 -6.10 -6.08 0.44
N LEU A 105 -6.60 -5.22 -0.46
CA LEU A 105 -7.06 -5.64 -1.80
C LEU A 105 -5.93 -6.31 -2.61
N ARG A 106 -4.72 -5.74 -2.58
CA ARG A 106 -3.54 -6.29 -3.28
C ARG A 106 -3.04 -7.61 -2.68
N VAL A 107 -3.21 -7.81 -1.38
CA VAL A 107 -2.76 -9.01 -0.68
C VAL A 107 -3.78 -10.13 -0.81
N THR A 108 -5.06 -9.83 -0.64
CA THR A 108 -6.14 -10.84 -0.54
C THR A 108 -6.88 -11.09 -1.86
N GLY A 109 -6.78 -10.16 -2.82
CA GLY A 109 -7.71 -10.12 -3.97
C GLY A 109 -9.07 -9.51 -3.60
N GLY A 110 -9.16 -8.87 -2.44
CA GLY A 110 -10.40 -8.30 -1.90
C GLY A 110 -11.43 -9.35 -1.47
N PRO A 111 -12.66 -8.93 -1.17
CA PRO A 111 -13.73 -9.78 -0.63
C PRO A 111 -14.06 -11.02 -1.46
N HIS A 112 -13.79 -10.97 -2.77
CA HIS A 112 -14.08 -12.05 -3.71
C HIS A 112 -12.85 -12.87 -4.11
N GLY A 113 -11.66 -12.55 -3.58
CA GLY A 113 -10.42 -13.26 -3.92
C GLY A 113 -10.01 -13.10 -5.39
N ASP A 114 -10.20 -11.92 -5.97
CA ASP A 114 -9.79 -11.61 -7.35
C ASP A 114 -8.26 -11.56 -7.47
N ALA A 115 -7.68 -12.66 -7.97
CA ALA A 115 -6.24 -12.76 -8.20
C ALA A 115 -5.68 -11.71 -9.17
N SER A 116 -6.52 -11.09 -10.02
CA SER A 116 -6.05 -10.02 -10.92
C SER A 116 -5.65 -8.76 -10.16
N LEU A 117 -6.27 -8.48 -9.00
CA LEU A 117 -5.85 -7.40 -8.10
C LEU A 117 -4.47 -7.68 -7.51
N GLN A 118 -4.18 -8.93 -7.15
CA GLN A 118 -2.84 -9.33 -6.67
C GLN A 118 -1.78 -9.18 -7.77
N ASN A 119 -2.17 -9.32 -9.03
CA ASN A 119 -1.33 -9.18 -10.22
C ASN A 119 -1.26 -7.75 -10.78
N GLY A 120 -1.75 -6.75 -10.06
CA GLY A 120 -1.56 -5.34 -10.43
C GLY A 120 -2.64 -4.75 -11.35
N ARG A 121 -3.80 -5.42 -11.53
CA ARG A 121 -4.96 -4.78 -12.19
C ARG A 121 -5.28 -3.44 -11.53
N ALA A 122 -5.67 -2.42 -12.30
CA ALA A 122 -6.14 -1.17 -11.72
C ALA A 122 -7.35 -1.42 -10.78
N ILE A 123 -7.30 -0.84 -9.58
CA ILE A 123 -8.42 -0.84 -8.64
C ILE A 123 -9.51 0.08 -9.20
N THR A 124 -10.76 -0.37 -9.12
CA THR A 124 -11.96 0.32 -9.59
C THR A 124 -12.81 0.80 -8.42
N ALA A 125 -13.81 1.63 -8.69
CA ALA A 125 -14.77 2.04 -7.67
C ALA A 125 -15.55 0.84 -7.12
N ASP A 126 -15.97 -0.09 -7.99
CA ASP A 126 -16.67 -1.33 -7.60
C ASP A 126 -15.85 -2.20 -6.64
N ASP A 127 -14.51 -2.24 -6.81
CA ASP A 127 -13.62 -2.97 -5.88
C ASP A 127 -13.64 -2.35 -4.47
N LEU A 128 -13.67 -1.02 -4.38
CA LEU A 128 -13.76 -0.28 -3.12
C LEU A 128 -15.14 -0.40 -2.48
N GLU A 129 -16.20 -0.34 -3.28
CA GLU A 129 -17.58 -0.53 -2.80
C GLU A 129 -17.77 -1.93 -2.23
N ALA A 130 -17.29 -2.96 -2.95
CA ALA A 130 -17.33 -4.34 -2.48
C ALA A 130 -16.54 -4.52 -1.16
N TYR A 131 -15.38 -3.86 -1.03
CA TYR A 131 -14.61 -3.84 0.21
C TYR A 131 -15.42 -3.23 1.36
N LEU A 132 -16.03 -2.07 1.13
CA LEU A 132 -16.90 -1.42 2.12
C LEU A 132 -18.03 -2.33 2.60
N ASP A 133 -18.74 -2.94 1.66
CA ASP A 133 -19.86 -3.85 1.92
C ASP A 133 -19.46 -5.10 2.71
N TYR A 134 -18.31 -5.68 2.39
CA TYR A 134 -17.83 -6.89 3.05
C TYR A 134 -17.57 -6.65 4.54
N TYR A 135 -16.86 -5.58 4.89
CA TYR A 135 -16.52 -5.28 6.28
C TYR A 135 -17.69 -4.66 7.06
N ALA A 136 -18.60 -3.93 6.40
CA ALA A 136 -19.84 -3.49 7.04
C ALA A 136 -20.67 -4.68 7.58
N LYS A 137 -20.63 -5.82 6.87
CA LYS A 137 -21.29 -7.07 7.29
C LYS A 137 -20.55 -7.83 8.40
N GLN A 138 -19.26 -7.57 8.59
CA GLN A 138 -18.42 -8.24 9.60
C GLN A 138 -18.51 -7.61 11.01
N ASN A 139 -19.14 -6.43 11.13
CA ASN A 139 -19.68 -5.83 12.36
C ASN A 139 -18.75 -5.67 13.59
N ASP A 140 -17.43 -5.63 13.45
CA ASP A 140 -16.54 -5.69 14.64
C ASP A 140 -15.30 -4.76 14.66
N LYS A 141 -15.29 -3.58 14.01
CA LYS A 141 -14.21 -2.58 14.22
C LYS A 141 -14.68 -1.11 14.23
N PRO A 142 -14.49 -0.35 15.33
CA PRO A 142 -14.78 1.08 15.40
C PRO A 142 -13.82 1.96 14.56
N SER A 143 -12.63 1.46 14.19
CA SER A 143 -11.67 2.18 13.32
C SER A 143 -12.08 2.22 11.84
N TYR A 144 -13.21 1.61 11.47
CA TYR A 144 -13.70 1.53 10.10
C TYR A 144 -14.29 2.86 9.59
N LEU A 145 -14.83 3.71 10.48
CA LEU A 145 -15.59 4.91 10.11
C LEU A 145 -14.72 6.05 9.55
N SER A 146 -13.47 6.23 10.00
CA SER A 146 -12.55 7.24 9.43
C SER A 146 -12.11 6.84 8.01
N ALA A 147 -11.95 5.54 7.76
CA ALA A 147 -11.59 4.99 6.47
C ALA A 147 -12.73 5.16 5.45
N VAL A 148 -14.00 4.99 5.83
CA VAL A 148 -15.14 5.05 4.88
C VAL A 148 -15.18 6.35 4.09
N ASN A 149 -15.05 7.51 4.73
CA ASN A 149 -15.12 8.80 4.02
C ASN A 149 -13.98 8.93 3.00
N THR A 150 -12.78 8.49 3.36
CA THR A 150 -11.60 8.52 2.48
C THR A 150 -11.75 7.53 1.32
N ILE A 151 -12.30 6.34 1.57
CA ILE A 151 -12.57 5.33 0.54
C ILE A 151 -13.62 5.88 -0.43
N LYS A 152 -14.71 6.49 0.05
CA LYS A 152 -15.73 7.13 -0.81
C LYS A 152 -15.18 8.29 -1.64
N GLN A 153 -14.25 9.07 -1.07
CA GLN A 153 -13.56 10.10 -1.84
C GLN A 153 -12.70 9.49 -2.94
N ALA A 154 -12.01 8.38 -2.68
CA ALA A 154 -11.25 7.64 -3.68
C ALA A 154 -12.16 7.04 -4.77
N GLU A 155 -13.31 6.45 -4.41
CA GLU A 155 -14.34 5.98 -5.36
C GLU A 155 -14.77 7.11 -6.31
N ALA A 156 -15.10 8.29 -5.77
CA ALA A 156 -15.51 9.44 -6.58
C ALA A 156 -14.44 9.88 -7.59
N LEU A 157 -13.15 9.84 -7.19
CA LEU A 157 -12.03 10.15 -8.09
C LEU A 157 -11.86 9.10 -9.20
N LEU A 158 -12.17 7.84 -8.93
CA LEU A 158 -12.14 6.77 -9.92
C LEU A 158 -13.30 6.89 -10.92
N PHE A 159 -14.49 7.28 -10.47
CA PHE A 159 -15.63 7.54 -11.36
C PHE A 159 -15.38 8.69 -12.36
N GLN A 160 -14.62 9.71 -11.97
CA GLN A 160 -14.31 10.86 -12.83
C GLN A 160 -13.34 10.54 -13.98
N LYS A 161 -12.68 9.38 -13.96
CA LYS A 161 -11.70 8.96 -14.97
C LYS A 161 -12.29 8.07 -16.09
N ASN A 162 -13.57 7.69 -15.99
CA ASN A 162 -14.30 6.88 -16.98
C ASN A 162 -15.31 7.75 -17.76
#